data_AF-A0A967WGB7-F1
#
_entry.id   AF-A0A967WGB7-F1
#
_cell.length_a   1.000
_cell.length_b   1.000
_cell.length_c   1.000
_cell.angle_alpha   90.00
_cell.angle_beta   90.00
_cell.angle_gamma   90.00
#
_symmetry.space_group_name_H-M   'P 1'
#
loop_
_entity.id
_entity.type
_entity.pdbx_description
1 polymer ?
#
loop_
_entity_poly.entity_id
_entity_poly.type
_entity_poly.pdbx_seq_one_letter_code
_entity_poly.pdbx_strand_id
1 'polypeptide(L)' 'MSLWVMDKGAVAPFVTNMMGDYRVVGPVAKGVQYAFDQIENPADLRLDYDT' A
#
# COMPACT_ATOMS: atom_id res chain seq x y z
N MET A 1 18.70 4.15 -18.23
CA MET A 1 17.82 3.45 -17.27
C MET A 1 16.87 4.51 -16.70
N SER A 2 15.58 4.43 -16.99
CA SER A 2 14.60 5.40 -16.45
C SER A 2 13.90 4.81 -15.25
N LEU A 3 13.86 5.55 -14.15
CA LEU A 3 13.03 5.24 -13.00
C LEU A 3 11.58 5.55 -13.38
N TRP A 4 10.67 4.61 -13.15
CA TRP A 4 9.24 4.85 -13.26
C TRP A 4 8.64 4.89 -11.87
N VAL A 5 7.96 5.99 -11.55
CA VAL A 5 7.31 6.23 -10.26
C VAL A 5 5.81 6.26 -10.49
N MET A 6 5.07 5.41 -9.78
CA MET A 6 3.61 5.39 -9.82
C MET A 6 3.06 6.59 -9.03
N ASP A 7 2.00 7.20 -9.54
CA ASP A 7 1.24 8.22 -8.81
C ASP A 7 0.65 7.61 -7.52
N LYS A 8 0.75 8.33 -6.40
CA LYS A 8 0.28 7.83 -5.09
C LYS A 8 -1.21 7.52 -5.09
N GLY A 9 -2.03 8.31 -5.81
CA GLY A 9 -3.47 8.08 -5.94
C GLY A 9 -3.81 6.81 -6.72
N ALA A 10 -2.90 6.33 -7.57
CA ALA A 10 -3.07 5.09 -8.32
C ALA A 10 -2.73 3.83 -7.52
N VAL A 11 -2.05 3.96 -6.37
CA VAL A 11 -1.57 2.80 -5.58
C VAL A 11 -2.74 2.02 -4.96
N ALA A 12 -3.73 2.70 -4.39
CA ALA A 12 -4.86 1.99 -3.76
C ALA A 12 -5.67 1.16 -4.79
N PRO A 13 -6.10 1.71 -5.95
CA PRO A 13 -6.73 0.91 -7.01
C PRO A 13 -5.85 -0.25 -7.49
N PHE A 14 -4.55 -0.03 -7.61
CA PHE A 14 -3.60 -1.07 -8.02
C PHE A 14 -3.56 -2.23 -7.02
N VAL A 15 -3.45 -1.92 -5.72
CA VAL A 15 -3.46 -2.93 -4.64
C VAL A 15 -4.79 -3.68 -4.59
N THR A 16 -5.93 -2.97 -4.69
CA THR A 16 -7.26 -3.59 -4.75
C THR A 16 -7.35 -4.65 -5.85
N ASN A 17 -6.84 -4.35 -7.04
CA ASN A 17 -6.86 -5.29 -8.16
C ASN A 17 -5.98 -6.53 -7.90
N MET A 18 -4.85 -6.38 -7.20
CA MET A 18 -3.98 -7.50 -6.86
C MET A 18 -4.58 -8.42 -5.78
N MET A 19 -5.33 -7.87 -4.83
CA MET A 19 -5.88 -8.62 -3.70
C MET A 19 -6.88 -9.72 -4.10
N GLY A 20 -7.44 -9.67 -5.31
CA GLY A 20 -8.31 -10.73 -5.83
C GLY A 20 -7.58 -12.07 -6.06
N ASP A 21 -6.31 -12.00 -6.45
CA ASP A 21 -5.51 -13.18 -6.84
C ASP A 21 -4.31 -13.42 -5.91
N TYR A 22 -3.87 -12.40 -5.16
CA TYR A 22 -2.65 -12.43 -4.39
C TYR A 22 -2.85 -11.97 -2.94
N ARG A 23 -2.07 -12.57 -2.05
CA ARG A 23 -1.81 -11.99 -0.73
C ARG A 23 -0.89 -10.78 -0.90
N VAL A 24 -1.43 -9.59 -0.71
CA VAL A 24 -0.64 -8.35 -0.79
C VAL A 24 -0.19 -7.94 0.61
N VAL A 25 1.10 -7.59 0.74
CA VAL A 25 1.73 -7.14 1.99
C VAL A 25 2.31 -5.76 1.76
N GLY A 26 2.08 -4.83 2.68
CA GLY A 26 2.55 -3.46 2.58
C GLY A 26 2.48 -2.70 3.90
N PRO A 27 2.87 -1.41 3.91
CA PRO A 27 2.80 -0.59 5.11
C PRO A 27 1.34 -0.29 5.46
N VAL A 28 0.88 -0.88 6.56
CA VAL A 28 -0.45 -0.66 7.11
C VAL A 28 -0.37 0.21 8.36
N ALA A 29 -1.40 1.01 8.61
CA ALA A 29 -1.49 1.81 9.83
C ALA A 29 -1.50 0.90 11.07
N LYS A 30 -0.64 1.21 12.05
CA LYS A 30 -0.59 0.53 13.35
C LYS A 30 -0.53 1.56 14.47
N GLY A 31 -1.70 2.04 14.86
CA GLY A 31 -1.82 3.17 15.77
C GLY A 31 -1.28 4.46 15.13
N VAL A 32 -0.31 5.10 15.77
CA VAL A 32 0.37 6.31 15.25
C VAL A 32 1.56 6.00 14.33
N GLN A 33 1.89 4.72 14.17
CA GLN A 33 3.00 4.25 13.34
C GLN A 33 2.48 3.41 12.18
N TYR A 34 3.38 2.77 11.44
CA TYR A 34 3.05 1.79 10.42
C TYR A 34 3.83 0.49 10.66
N ALA A 35 3.30 -0.61 10.16
CA ALA A 35 3.98 -1.89 10.11
C ALA A 35 3.75 -2.54 8.74
N PHE A 36 4.69 -3.37 8.29
CA PHE A 36 4.45 -4.17 7.10
C PHE A 36 3.66 -5.41 7.47
N ASP A 37 2.45 -5.52 6.94
CA ASP A 37 1.56 -6.66 7.15
C ASP A 37 0.68 -6.89 5.92
N GLN A 38 -0.11 -7.96 5.94
CA GLN A 38 -1.12 -8.20 4.93
C GLN A 38 -2.13 -7.06 4.89
N ILE A 39 -2.39 -6.58 3.67
CA ILE A 39 -3.40 -5.56 3.42
C ILE A 39 -4.75 -6.27 3.31
N GLU A 40 -5.64 -6.03 4.28
CA GLU A 40 -7.03 -6.52 4.24
C GLU A 40 -7.99 -5.46 3.70
N ASN A 41 -7.68 -4.19 3.93
CA ASN A 41 -8.39 -3.05 3.37
C ASN A 41 -7.36 -2.10 2.72
N PRO A 42 -7.47 -1.82 1.40
CA PRO A 42 -6.60 -0.87 0.72
C PRO A 42 -6.58 0.54 1.34
N ALA A 43 -7.62 0.93 2.08
CA ALA A 43 -7.64 2.21 2.80
C ALA A 43 -6.68 2.26 4.00
N ASP A 44 -6.24 1.10 4.50
CA ASP A 44 -5.30 1.00 5.63
C ASP A 44 -3.84 1.19 5.20
N LEU A 45 -3.60 1.29 3.89
CA LEU A 45 -2.30 1.62 3.31
C LEU A 45 -1.84 2.98 3.83
N ARG A 46 -0.82 2.96 4.68
CA ARG A 46 -0.12 4.16 5.11
C ARG A 46 0.94 4.47 4.06
N LEU A 47 0.61 5.30 3.06
CA LEU A 47 1.54 5.78 2.00
C LEU A 47 2.10 7.18 2.29
N ASP A 48 1.60 7.79 3.37
CA ASP A 48 1.91 9.11 3.90
C ASP A 48 2.76 9.02 5.18
N TYR A 49 3.50 7.93 5.37
CA TYR A 49 4.43 7.83 6.49
C TYR A 49 5.54 8.86 6.38
N ASP A 50 5.82 9.54 7.50
CA ASP A 50 6.98 10.40 7.64
C ASP A 50 8.23 9.49 7.64
N THR A 51 9.10 9.66 6.65
CA THR A 51 10.42 9.01 6.58
C THR A 51 11.44 9.75 7.42
#